data_AF-A0A927T3I5-F1
#
_entry.id   AF-A0A927T3I5-F1
#
_cell.length_a   1.000
_cell.length_b   1.000
_cell.length_c   1.000
_cell.angle_alpha   90.00
_cell.angle_beta   90.00
_cell.angle_gamma   90.00
#
_symmetry.space_group_name_H-M   'P 1'
#
loop_
_entity.id
_entity.type
_entity.pdbx_description
1 polymer ?
#
loop_
_entity_poly.entity_id
_entity_poly.type
_entity_poly.pdbx_seq_one_letter_code
_entity_poly.pdbx_strand_id
1 'polypeptide(L)' 'MRMEKLIENMIRLAESKLGSKEYAGWCLAFIEDALEISNHIKVFGGDSAKESCEMNKDALQGGVTTELI' A
#
# COMPACT_ATOMS: atom_id res chain seq x y z
N MET A 1 -6.50 -10.34 -15.90
CA MET A 1 -5.95 -11.02 -14.71
C MET A 1 -7.11 -11.42 -13.81
N ARG A 2 -7.13 -12.62 -13.22
CA ARG A 2 -8.20 -13.03 -12.30
C ARG A 2 -7.93 -12.49 -10.90
N MET A 3 -8.98 -12.07 -10.19
CA MET A 3 -8.87 -11.47 -8.85
C MET A 3 -8.19 -12.39 -7.84
N GLU A 4 -8.49 -13.69 -7.87
CA GLU A 4 -7.83 -14.70 -7.03
C GLU A 4 -6.30 -14.70 -7.20
N LYS A 5 -5.81 -14.49 -8.43
CA LYS A 5 -4.37 -14.45 -8.72
C LYS A 5 -3.70 -13.21 -8.13
N LEU A 6 -4.39 -12.07 -8.14
CA LEU A 6 -3.91 -10.84 -7.50
C LEU A 6 -3.72 -11.07 -6.00
N ILE A 7 -4.74 -11.66 -5.37
CA ILE A 7 -4.76 -11.92 -3.93
C ILE A 7 -3.65 -12.92 -3.54
N GLU A 8 -3.47 -14.01 -4.29
CA GLU A 8 -2.40 -14.98 -4.04
C GLU A 8 -1.01 -14.32 -4.07
N ASN A 9 -0.76 -13.46 -5.06
CA ASN A 9 0.53 -12.79 -5.20
C ASN A 9 0.77 -11.81 -4.05
N MET A 10 -0.27 -11.07 -3.64
CA MET A 10 -0.22 -10.17 -2.48
C MET A 10 0.06 -10.92 -1.18
N ILE A 11 -0.61 -12.05 -0.94
CA ILE A 11 -0.39 -12.88 0.25
C ILE A 11 1.05 -13.38 0.29
N ARG A 12 1.59 -13.87 -0.85
CA ARG A 12 2.99 -14.33 -0.92
C ARG A 12 3.99 -13.21 -0.60
N LEU A 13 3.73 -11.99 -1.09
CA LEU A 13 4.58 -10.84 -0.76
C LEU A 13 4.49 -10.52 0.74
N ALA A 14 3.28 -10.53 1.30
CA ALA A 14 3.09 -10.27 2.73
C ALA A 14 3.79 -11.31 3.62
N GLU A 15 3.68 -12.59 3.28
CA GLU A 15 4.37 -13.69 3.96
C GLU A 15 5.89 -13.54 3.90
N SER A 16 6.44 -13.09 2.75
CA SER A 16 7.88 -12.84 2.58
C SER A 16 8.41 -11.71 3.49
N LYS A 17 7.52 -10.87 4.03
CA LYS A 17 7.85 -9.73 4.90
C LYS A 17 7.58 -10.02 6.39
N LEU A 18 7.16 -11.23 6.75
CA LEU A 18 6.97 -11.61 8.16
C LEU A 18 8.25 -11.40 8.97
N GLY A 19 8.12 -10.71 10.11
CA GLY A 19 9.25 -10.33 10.97
C GLY A 19 10.05 -9.11 10.50
N SER A 20 9.76 -8.57 9.31
CA SER A 20 10.35 -7.32 8.84
C SER A 20 9.73 -6.11 9.55
N LYS A 21 10.56 -5.08 9.79
CA LYS A 21 10.12 -3.76 10.29
C LYS A 21 10.04 -2.70 9.19
N GLU A 22 10.28 -3.08 7.93
CA GLU A 22 10.36 -2.19 6.76
C GLU A 22 9.11 -1.33 6.57
N TYR A 23 7.92 -1.86 6.91
CA TYR A 23 6.63 -1.17 6.80
C TYR A 23 6.04 -0.77 8.16
N ALA A 24 6.85 -0.70 9.22
CA ALA A 24 6.35 -0.34 10.54
C ALA A 24 5.76 1.09 10.54
N GLY A 25 4.46 1.19 10.79
CA GLY A 25 3.71 2.46 10.76
C GLY A 25 3.22 2.88 9.37
N TRP A 26 3.51 2.11 8.31
CA TRP A 26 3.15 2.42 6.92
C TRP A 26 2.24 1.33 6.33
N CYS A 27 1.09 1.08 6.97
CA CYS A 27 0.16 0.02 6.57
C CYS A 27 -0.45 0.23 5.18
N LEU A 28 -0.75 1.47 4.82
CA LEU A 28 -1.26 1.81 3.49
C LEU A 28 -0.20 1.54 2.43
N ALA A 29 1.04 1.98 2.70
CA ALA A 29 2.15 1.78 1.79
C ALA A 29 2.40 0.29 1.50
N PHE A 30 2.29 -0.54 2.54
CA PHE A 30 2.41 -1.99 2.42
C PHE A 30 1.35 -2.61 1.52
N ILE A 31 0.09 -2.16 1.60
CA ILE A 31 -1.00 -2.71 0.79
C ILE A 31 -0.86 -2.31 -0.67
N GLU A 32 -0.47 -1.06 -0.93
CA GLU A 32 -0.20 -0.56 -2.28
C GLU A 32 0.96 -1.33 -2.92
N ASP A 33 2.11 -1.45 -2.21
CA ASP A 33 3.26 -2.21 -2.69
C ASP A 33 2.93 -3.71 -2.86
N ALA A 34 2.14 -4.29 -1.96
CA ALA A 34 1.68 -5.67 -2.13
C ALA A 34 0.87 -5.82 -3.41
N LEU A 35 -0.03 -4.88 -3.73
CA LEU A 35 -0.83 -4.94 -4.96
C LEU A 35 0.03 -4.70 -6.21
N GLU A 36 0.87 -3.67 -6.20
CA GLU A 36 1.61 -3.21 -7.38
C GLU A 36 2.84 -4.06 -7.68
N ILE A 37 3.69 -4.31 -6.68
CA ILE A 37 4.95 -5.03 -6.85
C ILE A 37 4.67 -6.50 -7.15
N SER A 38 3.77 -7.14 -6.41
CA SER A 38 3.51 -8.58 -6.59
C SER A 38 2.79 -8.90 -7.91
N ASN A 39 2.13 -7.92 -8.53
CA ASN A 39 1.36 -8.09 -9.76
C ASN A 39 1.93 -7.35 -10.97
N HIS A 40 3.03 -6.60 -10.80
CA HIS A 40 3.67 -5.80 -11.84
C HIS A 40 2.71 -4.83 -12.52
N ILE A 41 1.89 -4.13 -11.72
CA ILE A 41 0.94 -3.11 -12.16
C ILE A 41 1.23 -1.79 -11.45
N LYS A 42 0.72 -0.68 -11.99
CA LYS A 42 0.72 0.64 -11.33
C LYS A 42 -0.72 1.14 -11.29
N VAL A 43 -1.24 1.35 -10.09
CA VAL A 43 -2.62 1.74 -9.79
C VAL A 43 -2.65 3.10 -9.11
N PHE A 44 -1.70 3.36 -8.20
CA PHE A 44 -1.61 4.59 -7.44
C PHE A 44 -0.59 5.56 -8.08
N GLY A 45 -0.97 6.83 -8.12
CA GLY A 45 -0.20 7.91 -8.73
C GLY A 45 0.82 8.50 -7.77
N GLY A 46 1.95 7.81 -7.61
CA GLY A 46 3.13 8.27 -6.87
C GLY A 46 4.35 7.43 -7.27
N ASP A 47 5.56 7.89 -6.97
CA ASP A 47 6.80 7.12 -7.19
C ASP A 47 7.04 6.07 -6.09
N SER A 48 6.30 6.16 -4.98
CA SER A 48 6.18 5.10 -3.98
C SER A 48 4.94 5.28 -3.13
N ALA A 49 4.49 4.19 -2.53
CA ALA A 49 3.37 4.16 -1.59
C ALA A 49 3.59 5.00 -0.30
N LYS A 50 4.80 5.53 -0.13
CA LYS A 50 5.16 6.53 0.89
C LYS A 50 4.49 7.89 0.64
N GLU A 51 4.30 8.31 -0.61
CA GLU A 51 3.67 9.59 -0.95
C GLU A 51 2.18 9.62 -0.56
N SER A 52 1.45 8.51 -0.78
CA SER A 52 0.07 8.33 -0.29
C SER A 52 -0.03 8.45 1.24
N CYS A 53 1.01 8.00 1.96
CA CYS A 53 1.07 8.05 3.42
C CYS A 53 1.42 9.44 3.96
N GLU A 54 2.26 10.20 3.24
CA GLU A 54 2.57 11.61 3.57
C GLU A 54 1.35 12.51 3.36
N MET A 55 0.56 12.31 2.30
CA MET A 55 -0.72 13.01 2.11
C MET A 55 -1.70 12.77 3.27
N ASN A 56 -1.75 11.55 3.79
CA ASN A 56 -2.63 11.20 4.92
C ASN A 56 -2.14 11.82 6.25
N LYS A 57 -0.83 11.98 6.43
CA LYS A 57 -0.24 12.55 7.65
C LYS A 57 -0.56 14.04 7.80
N ASP A 58 -0.60 14.78 6.69
CA ASP A 58 -1.00 16.19 6.67
C ASP A 58 -2.53 16.35 6.86
N ALA A 59 -3.34 15.44 6.30
CA ALA A 59 -4.79 15.42 6.52
C ALA A 59 -5.16 15.18 7.99
N LEU A 60 -4.40 14.33 8.70
CA LEU A 60 -4.55 14.08 10.14
C LEU A 60 -4.19 15.29 11.02
N GLN A 61 -3.30 16.19 10.57
CA GLN A 61 -3.00 17.44 11.28
C GLN A 61 -4.00 18.56 10.96
N GLY A 62 -4.63 18.53 9.79
CA GLY A 62 -5.57 19.55 9.32
C GLY A 62 -7.04 19.32 9.69
N GLY A 63 -7.41 18.16 10.25
CA GLY A 63 -8.80 17.85 10.59
C GLY A 63 -9.72 17.72 9.37
N VAL A 64 -9.18 17.32 8.21
CA VAL A 64 -9.98 17.14 6.99
C VAL A 64 -10.19 15.64 6.77
N THR A 65 -11.44 15.19 6.90
CA THR A 65 -11.91 13.91 6.41
C THR A 65 -11.80 13.87 4.89
N THR A 66 -10.75 13.25 4.36
CA THR A 66 -10.74 12.80 2.97
C THR A 66 -11.68 11.61 2.83
N GLU A 67 -12.82 11.82 2.17
CA GLU A 67 -13.62 10.75 1.58
C GLU A 67 -12.72 9.98 0.61
N LEU A 68 -12.33 8.76 0.99
CA LEU A 68 -11.66 7.81 0.10
C LEU A 68 -12.65 7.37 -0.99
N ILE A 69 -12.26 7.56 -2.25
CA ILE A 69 -12.76 6.77 -3.39
C ILE A 69 -12.17 5.37 -3.30
#